data_AF-A0A926M5F5-F1
#
_entry.id   AF-A0A926M5F5-F1
#
_cell.length_a   1.000
_cell.length_b   1.000
_cell.length_c   1.000
_cell.angle_alpha   90.00
_cell.angle_beta   90.00
_cell.angle_gamma   90.00
#
_symmetry.space_group_name_H-M   'P 1'
#
loop_
_entity.id
_entity.type
_entity.pdbx_description
1 polymer ?
#
loop_
_entity_poly.entity_id
_entity_poly.type
_entity_poly.pdbx_seq_one_letter_code
_entity_poly.pdbx_strand_id
1 'polypeptide(L)'
;IKNLNNISSITAKVGEGTVHRLWEPLKEKKNPSTPYSAKFSVPYCVAVGFIRGDAGLNEFNEKSINDKEILNLASKVNYEIDPNNEYPKNYTGTLICKTSENEFTEHQPCFRGGIKEPLTKDDIDKKYNANLNYSKISEENKKNLNSFIETLFTKPDFSKINF
;
A
#
# COMPACT_ATOMS: atom_id res chain seq x y z
N ILE A 1 18.17 -4.67 -0.77
CA ILE A 1 18.41 -5.78 -1.73
C ILE A 1 18.49 -5.20 -3.14
N LYS A 2 19.62 -5.35 -3.86
CA LYS A 2 19.83 -4.69 -5.17
C LYS A 2 19.28 -5.49 -6.37
N ASN A 3 19.11 -6.81 -6.23
CA ASN A 3 18.58 -7.68 -7.28
C ASN A 3 17.45 -8.53 -6.69
N LEU A 4 16.23 -8.33 -7.16
CA LEU A 4 15.02 -9.04 -6.69
C LEU A 4 15.06 -10.54 -7.00
N ASN A 5 15.84 -10.95 -8.00
CA ASN A 5 15.97 -12.37 -8.34
C ASN A 5 16.69 -13.17 -7.25
N ASN A 6 17.48 -12.51 -6.40
CA ASN A 6 18.15 -13.15 -5.27
C ASN A 6 17.21 -13.42 -4.09
N ILE A 7 16.00 -12.86 -4.09
CA ILE A 7 15.00 -13.13 -3.06
C ILE A 7 14.44 -14.53 -3.31
N SER A 8 14.61 -15.42 -2.34
CA SER A 8 14.07 -16.78 -2.37
C SER A 8 12.68 -16.84 -1.76
N SER A 9 12.43 -16.10 -0.68
CA SER A 9 11.11 -15.99 -0.06
C SER A 9 10.93 -14.70 0.74
N ILE A 10 9.67 -14.29 0.91
CA ILE A 10 9.26 -13.29 1.90
C ILE A 10 8.15 -13.94 2.73
N THR A 11 8.28 -13.91 4.06
CA THR A 11 7.26 -14.46 4.97
C THR A 11 6.73 -13.35 5.87
N ALA A 12 5.42 -13.15 5.85
CA ALA A 12 4.75 -12.24 6.78
C ALA A 12 4.27 -12.99 8.02
N LYS A 13 4.51 -12.44 9.21
CA LYS A 13 3.82 -12.90 10.44
C LYS A 13 2.48 -12.18 10.54
N VAL A 14 1.39 -12.94 10.65
CA VAL A 14 0.03 -12.38 10.52
C VAL A 14 -0.91 -12.85 11.61
N GLY A 15 -1.87 -12.00 11.98
CA GLY A 15 -2.99 -12.42 12.80
C GLY A 15 -3.98 -13.27 12.00
N GLU A 16 -4.43 -14.38 12.58
CA GLU A 16 -5.34 -15.35 11.95
C GLU A 16 -6.60 -14.69 11.34
N GLY A 17 -7.17 -13.71 12.05
CA GLY A 17 -8.38 -13.01 11.61
C GLY A 17 -8.25 -12.26 10.28
N THR A 18 -7.03 -11.99 9.81
CA THR A 18 -6.75 -11.33 8.52
C THR A 18 -6.69 -12.30 7.34
N VAL A 19 -6.44 -13.59 7.59
CA VAL A 19 -6.07 -14.59 6.58
C VAL A 19 -7.13 -14.73 5.50
N HIS A 20 -8.38 -15.00 5.88
CA HIS A 20 -9.46 -15.27 4.93
C HIS A 20 -9.75 -14.12 3.95
N ARG A 21 -9.46 -12.87 4.32
CA ARG A 21 -9.73 -11.69 3.47
C ARG A 21 -8.54 -11.30 2.61
N LEU A 22 -7.35 -11.41 3.18
CA LEU A 22 -6.15 -10.75 2.66
C LEU A 22 -5.11 -11.73 2.08
N TRP A 23 -5.18 -12.99 2.48
CA TRP A 23 -4.18 -14.01 2.15
C TRP A 23 -4.73 -15.19 1.37
N GLU A 24 -5.98 -15.60 1.62
CA GLU A 24 -6.60 -16.74 0.94
C GLU A 24 -7.68 -16.30 -0.08
N PRO A 25 -7.85 -17.04 -1.20
CA PRO A 25 -7.00 -18.12 -1.69
C PRO A 25 -5.61 -17.63 -2.13
N LEU A 26 -4.53 -18.22 -1.62
CA LEU A 26 -3.17 -17.70 -1.78
C LEU A 26 -2.74 -17.59 -3.25
N LYS A 27 -3.21 -18.50 -4.11
CA LYS A 27 -2.95 -18.45 -5.55
C LYS A 27 -3.50 -17.18 -6.20
N GLU A 28 -4.74 -16.80 -5.86
CA GLU A 28 -5.36 -15.56 -6.37
C GLU A 28 -4.69 -14.34 -5.76
N LYS A 29 -4.31 -14.38 -4.47
CA LYS A 29 -3.61 -13.25 -3.86
C LYS A 29 -2.23 -13.05 -4.49
N LYS A 30 -1.47 -14.10 -4.79
CA LYS A 30 -0.18 -13.98 -5.48
C LYS A 30 -0.30 -13.47 -6.92
N ASN A 31 -1.45 -13.64 -7.57
CA ASN A 31 -1.69 -13.25 -8.95
C ASN A 31 -3.13 -12.72 -9.12
N PRO A 32 -3.42 -11.48 -8.63
CA PRO A 32 -4.77 -10.95 -8.60
C PRO A 32 -5.31 -10.72 -10.01
N SER A 33 -6.52 -11.19 -10.24
CA SER A 33 -7.21 -11.11 -11.54
C SER A 33 -7.73 -9.72 -11.91
N THR A 34 -7.87 -8.82 -10.93
CA THR A 34 -8.41 -7.47 -11.17
C THR A 34 -7.69 -6.42 -10.31
N PRO A 35 -7.69 -5.13 -10.73
CA PRO A 35 -7.13 -4.05 -9.92
C PRO A 35 -7.82 -3.90 -8.56
N TYR A 36 -9.12 -4.24 -8.48
CA TYR A 36 -9.86 -4.20 -7.22
C TYR A 36 -9.43 -5.33 -6.28
N SER A 37 -9.34 -6.58 -6.76
CA SER A 37 -8.90 -7.71 -5.93
C SER A 37 -7.46 -7.57 -5.45
N ALA A 38 -6.59 -6.92 -6.25
CA ALA A 38 -5.21 -6.61 -5.90
C ALA A 38 -5.09 -5.76 -4.61
N LYS A 39 -6.04 -4.85 -4.34
CA LYS A 39 -6.07 -4.04 -3.10
C LYS A 39 -6.26 -4.88 -1.83
N PHE A 40 -6.83 -6.07 -2.00
CA PHE A 40 -7.06 -7.04 -0.92
C PHE A 40 -6.07 -8.21 -1.00
N SER A 41 -4.95 -8.05 -1.70
CA SER A 41 -3.88 -9.04 -1.76
C SER A 41 -2.64 -8.54 -1.05
N VAL A 42 -2.35 -9.10 0.13
CA VAL A 42 -1.10 -8.75 0.82
C VAL A 42 0.15 -9.23 0.06
N PRO A 43 0.20 -10.42 -0.56
CA PRO A 43 1.31 -10.80 -1.44
C PRO A 43 1.61 -9.74 -2.52
N TYR A 44 0.57 -9.24 -3.20
CA TYR A 44 0.72 -8.21 -4.22
C TYR A 44 1.15 -6.86 -3.61
N CYS A 45 0.50 -6.42 -2.53
CA CYS A 45 0.83 -5.17 -1.85
C CYS A 45 2.27 -5.14 -1.30
N VAL A 46 2.77 -6.26 -0.78
CA VAL A 46 4.17 -6.39 -0.34
C VAL A 46 5.12 -6.23 -1.53
N ALA A 47 4.84 -6.89 -2.66
CA ALA A 47 5.67 -6.77 -3.86
C ALA A 47 5.67 -5.35 -4.43
N VAL A 48 4.49 -4.72 -4.50
CA VAL A 48 4.31 -3.32 -4.89
C VAL A 48 5.13 -2.38 -3.98
N GLY A 49 4.97 -2.49 -2.67
CA GLY A 49 5.72 -1.66 -1.72
C GLY A 49 7.23 -1.87 -1.83
N PHE A 50 7.68 -3.10 -2.10
CA PHE A 50 9.09 -3.40 -2.27
C PHE A 50 9.69 -2.80 -3.55
N ILE A 51 8.97 -2.85 -4.66
CA ILE A 51 9.46 -2.43 -5.99
C ILE A 51 9.25 -0.93 -6.23
N ARG A 52 8.07 -0.43 -5.87
CA ARG A 52 7.63 0.93 -6.18
C ARG A 52 7.83 1.90 -5.01
N GLY A 53 7.95 1.39 -3.78
CA GLY A 53 8.03 2.22 -2.58
C GLY A 53 6.72 2.96 -2.26
N ASP A 54 5.63 2.63 -2.95
CA ASP A 54 4.31 3.25 -2.81
C ASP A 54 3.22 2.20 -3.12
N ALA A 55 1.99 2.48 -2.71
CA ALA A 55 0.79 1.68 -2.98
C ALA A 55 -0.42 2.62 -3.21
N GLY A 56 -0.27 3.55 -4.16
CA GLY A 56 -1.26 4.54 -4.54
C GLY A 56 -2.14 4.09 -5.71
N LEU A 57 -2.86 5.05 -6.32
CA LEU A 57 -3.77 4.76 -7.43
C LEU A 57 -3.05 4.24 -8.69
N ASN A 58 -1.76 4.53 -8.84
CA ASN A 58 -0.95 4.09 -9.98
C ASN A 58 -0.53 2.61 -9.86
N GLU A 59 -0.60 2.03 -8.67
CA GLU A 59 -0.17 0.67 -8.40
C GLU A 59 -1.32 -0.33 -8.52
N PHE A 60 -2.57 0.14 -8.58
CA PHE A 60 -3.77 -0.69 -8.71
C PHE A 60 -4.53 -0.37 -10.00
N ASN A 61 -3.94 -0.74 -11.14
CA ASN A 61 -4.55 -0.66 -12.47
C ASN A 61 -4.13 -1.86 -13.33
N GLU A 62 -4.74 -2.00 -14.51
CA GLU A 62 -4.49 -3.12 -15.45
C GLU A 62 -3.02 -3.31 -15.79
N LYS A 63 -2.26 -2.23 -15.99
CA LYS A 63 -0.84 -2.32 -16.30
C LYS A 63 -0.06 -2.90 -15.12
N SER A 64 -0.34 -2.43 -13.91
CA SER A 64 0.38 -2.82 -12.69
C SER A 64 0.07 -4.26 -12.26
N ILE A 65 -1.17 -4.74 -12.41
CA ILE A 65 -1.50 -6.14 -12.07
C ILE A 65 -0.93 -7.15 -13.06
N ASN A 66 -0.55 -6.71 -14.27
CA ASN A 66 0.10 -7.53 -15.29
C ASN A 66 1.64 -7.34 -15.33
N ASP A 67 2.20 -6.55 -14.41
CA ASP A 67 3.64 -6.32 -14.31
C ASP A 67 4.36 -7.59 -13.82
N LYS A 68 5.19 -8.17 -14.67
CA LYS A 68 5.90 -9.42 -14.40
C LYS A 68 6.86 -9.33 -13.22
N GLU A 69 7.46 -8.17 -12.97
CA GLU A 69 8.39 -8.01 -11.84
C GLU A 69 7.62 -8.04 -10.51
N ILE A 70 6.48 -7.36 -10.45
CA ILE A 70 5.58 -7.37 -9.30
C ILE A 70 5.03 -8.79 -9.07
N LEU A 71 4.50 -9.44 -10.10
CA LEU A 71 3.93 -10.78 -9.98
C LEU A 71 4.97 -11.83 -9.59
N ASN A 72 6.19 -11.74 -10.14
CA ASN A 72 7.28 -12.65 -9.79
C ASN A 72 7.65 -12.51 -8.30
N LEU A 73 7.75 -11.28 -7.77
CA LEU A 73 8.02 -11.08 -6.36
C LEU A 73 6.83 -11.51 -5.48
N ALA A 74 5.60 -11.15 -5.84
CA ALA A 74 4.39 -11.53 -5.12
C ALA A 74 4.27 -13.05 -4.98
N SER A 75 4.66 -13.82 -6.01
CA SER A 75 4.65 -15.28 -5.98
C SER A 75 5.50 -15.90 -4.86
N LYS A 76 6.51 -15.16 -4.38
CA LYS A 76 7.46 -15.55 -3.31
C LYS A 76 7.01 -15.09 -1.92
N VAL A 77 5.92 -14.31 -1.82
CA VAL A 77 5.38 -13.81 -0.56
C VAL A 77 4.41 -14.82 0.03
N ASN A 78 4.67 -15.26 1.26
CA ASN A 78 3.84 -16.18 2.03
C ASN A 78 3.51 -15.57 3.39
N TYR A 79 2.65 -16.23 4.14
CA TYR A 79 2.36 -15.87 5.53
C TYR A 79 2.55 -17.05 6.46
N GLU A 80 2.74 -16.72 7.74
CA GLU A 80 2.68 -17.63 8.86
C GLU A 80 1.82 -16.97 9.94
N ILE A 81 0.88 -17.72 10.50
CA ILE A 81 0.04 -17.22 11.60
C ILE A 81 0.92 -17.08 12.84
N ASP A 82 0.93 -15.87 13.40
CA ASP A 82 1.57 -15.60 14.69
C ASP A 82 0.50 -15.65 15.79
N PRO A 83 0.56 -16.63 16.71
CA PRO A 83 -0.41 -16.76 17.79
C PRO A 83 -0.35 -15.60 18.80
N ASN A 84 0.75 -14.84 18.81
CA ASN A 84 0.92 -13.67 19.67
C ASN A 84 0.50 -12.36 18.98
N ASN A 85 -0.02 -12.44 17.75
CA ASN A 85 -0.46 -11.25 17.04
C ASN A 85 -1.63 -10.59 17.77
N GLU A 86 -1.56 -9.27 17.94
CA GLU A 86 -2.52 -8.48 18.70
C GLU A 86 -3.85 -8.20 17.96
N TYR A 87 -4.02 -8.68 16.73
CA TYR A 87 -5.23 -8.44 15.94
C TYR A 87 -6.49 -8.91 16.68
N PRO A 88 -7.59 -8.12 16.69
CA PRO A 88 -7.78 -6.83 16.02
C PRO A 88 -7.46 -5.60 16.88
N LYS A 89 -6.90 -5.76 18.09
CA LYS A 89 -6.62 -4.63 19.00
C LYS A 89 -5.47 -3.75 18.50
N ASN A 90 -4.50 -4.33 17.80
CA ASN A 90 -3.42 -3.63 17.12
C ASN A 90 -3.17 -4.26 15.75
N TYR A 91 -2.60 -3.47 14.84
CA TYR A 91 -2.24 -3.92 13.50
C TYR A 91 -0.73 -3.82 13.36
N THR A 92 -0.04 -4.96 13.47
CA THR A 92 1.40 -5.07 13.30
C THR A 92 1.72 -5.68 11.95
N GLY A 93 2.96 -5.51 11.49
CA GLY A 93 3.47 -6.18 10.30
C GLY A 93 4.91 -6.60 10.53
N THR A 94 5.21 -7.88 10.36
CA THR A 94 6.60 -8.36 10.33
C THR A 94 6.83 -9.05 9.00
N LEU A 95 7.88 -8.64 8.28
CA LEU A 95 8.32 -9.28 7.05
C LEU A 95 9.72 -9.85 7.25
N ILE A 96 9.87 -11.13 6.91
CA ILE A 96 11.15 -11.83 6.92
C ILE A 96 11.49 -12.15 5.45
N CYS A 97 12.50 -11.47 4.92
CA CYS A 97 12.96 -11.65 3.55
C CYS A 97 14.25 -12.48 3.54
N LYS A 98 14.23 -13.61 2.84
CA LYS A 98 15.39 -14.48 2.65
C LYS A 98 15.96 -14.31 1.25
N THR A 99 17.29 -14.27 1.19
CA THR A 99 18.08 -14.35 -0.04
C THR A 99 18.98 -15.58 0.02
N SER A 100 19.80 -15.82 -1.01
CA SER A 100 20.78 -16.92 -1.01
C SER A 100 21.85 -16.81 0.08
N GLU A 101 22.12 -15.59 0.55
CA GLU A 101 23.24 -15.28 1.45
C GLU A 101 22.79 -14.74 2.81
N ASN A 102 21.63 -14.08 2.86
CA ASN A 102 21.22 -13.26 3.99
C ASN A 102 19.73 -13.39 4.29
N GLU A 103 19.37 -13.11 5.53
CA GLU A 103 17.99 -12.95 6.00
C GLU A 103 17.83 -11.55 6.60
N PHE A 104 16.75 -10.87 6.24
CA PHE A 104 16.42 -9.53 6.71
C PHE A 104 15.03 -9.57 7.36
N THR A 105 14.90 -8.95 8.52
CA THR A 105 13.61 -8.84 9.21
C THR A 105 13.27 -7.37 9.43
N GLU A 106 12.09 -6.97 9.01
CA GLU A 106 11.52 -5.64 9.26
C GLU A 106 10.23 -5.77 10.06
N HIS A 107 10.05 -4.87 11.03
CA HIS A 107 8.91 -4.89 11.92
C HIS A 107 8.27 -3.50 12.04
N GLN A 108 6.97 -3.45 11.74
CA GLN A 108 6.09 -2.32 11.94
C GLN A 108 5.18 -2.59 13.15
N PRO A 109 5.36 -1.88 14.28
CA PRO A 109 4.69 -2.22 15.55
C PRO A 109 3.23 -1.73 15.63
N CYS A 110 2.79 -0.88 14.71
CA CYS A 110 1.41 -0.39 14.67
C CYS A 110 1.02 0.13 13.28
N PHE A 111 -0.26 0.42 13.07
CA PHE A 111 -0.73 0.97 11.80
C PHE A 111 -0.23 2.41 11.60
N ARG A 112 0.59 2.64 10.57
CA ARG A 112 0.99 3.98 10.15
C ARG A 112 -0.24 4.79 9.73
N GLY A 113 -0.33 6.01 10.23
CA GLY A 113 -1.50 6.89 10.13
C GLY A 113 -2.55 6.67 11.22
N GLY A 114 -2.34 5.72 12.13
CA GLY A 114 -3.15 5.57 13.33
C GLY A 114 -2.74 6.53 14.45
N ILE A 115 -3.42 6.44 15.60
CA ILE A 115 -3.16 7.30 16.77
C ILE A 115 -1.71 7.18 17.28
N LYS A 116 -1.13 5.97 17.21
CA LYS A 116 0.24 5.68 17.68
C LYS A 116 1.33 6.21 16.74
N GLU A 117 1.03 6.34 15.46
CA GLU A 117 1.96 6.83 14.45
C GLU A 117 1.22 7.68 13.40
N PRO A 118 0.81 8.92 13.76
CA PRO A 118 0.05 9.77 12.87
C PRO A 118 0.85 10.16 11.61
N LEU A 119 0.14 10.39 10.50
CA LEU A 119 0.77 10.95 9.31
C LEU A 119 1.21 12.39 9.55
N THR A 120 2.38 12.73 9.03
CA THR A 120 2.85 14.13 9.02
C THR A 120 2.06 14.96 8.00
N LYS A 121 2.17 16.29 8.10
CA LYS A 121 1.60 17.19 7.07
C LYS A 121 2.16 16.87 5.69
N ASP A 122 3.46 16.62 5.60
CA ASP A 122 4.14 16.26 4.34
C ASP A 122 3.60 14.95 3.76
N ASP A 123 3.27 13.97 4.58
CA ASP A 123 2.66 12.72 4.11
C ASP A 123 1.27 12.95 3.51
N ILE A 124 0.48 13.79 4.17
CA ILE A 124 -0.85 14.18 3.70
C ILE A 124 -0.73 14.95 2.39
N ASP A 125 0.20 15.90 2.30
CA ASP A 125 0.42 16.72 1.09
C ASP A 125 0.94 15.90 -0.08
N LYS A 126 1.86 14.95 0.16
CA LYS A 126 2.31 14.00 -0.86
C LYS A 126 1.13 13.20 -1.41
N LYS A 127 0.30 12.63 -0.54
CA LYS A 127 -0.89 11.86 -0.94
C LYS A 127 -1.91 12.72 -1.70
N TYR A 128 -2.16 13.94 -1.22
CA TYR A 128 -3.06 14.90 -1.85
C TYR A 128 -2.60 15.23 -3.27
N ASN A 129 -1.34 15.59 -3.45
CA ASN A 129 -0.77 15.90 -4.76
C ASN A 129 -0.78 14.68 -5.70
N ALA A 130 -0.51 13.48 -5.18
CA ALA A 130 -0.62 12.25 -5.96
C ALA A 130 -2.04 12.02 -6.49
N ASN A 131 -3.06 12.23 -5.66
CA ASN A 131 -4.47 12.14 -6.08
C ASN A 131 -4.83 13.20 -7.13
N LEU A 132 -4.39 14.45 -6.94
CA LEU A 132 -4.61 15.52 -7.92
C LEU A 132 -4.01 15.17 -9.28
N ASN A 133 -2.78 14.66 -9.29
CA ASN A 133 -2.11 14.27 -10.52
C ASN A 133 -2.81 13.08 -11.19
N TYR A 134 -3.34 12.14 -10.40
CA TYR A 134 -4.11 11.02 -10.93
C TYR A 134 -5.48 11.44 -11.50
N SER A 135 -6.13 12.45 -10.92
CA SER A 135 -7.47 12.89 -11.30
C SER A 135 -7.60 13.49 -12.70
N LYS A 136 -6.47 13.92 -13.31
CA LYS A 136 -6.40 14.58 -14.62
C LYS A 136 -7.22 15.88 -14.73
N ILE A 137 -7.57 16.51 -13.61
CA ILE A 137 -8.16 17.86 -13.62
C ILE A 137 -7.13 18.91 -14.06
N SER A 138 -7.61 20.05 -14.57
CA SER A 138 -6.75 21.15 -15.02
C SER A 138 -5.94 21.76 -13.88
N GLU A 139 -4.78 22.35 -14.20
CA GLU A 139 -3.96 23.08 -13.23
C GLU A 139 -4.72 24.26 -12.59
N GLU A 140 -5.67 24.87 -13.33
CA GLU A 140 -6.57 25.88 -12.79
C GLU A 140 -7.47 25.30 -11.69
N ASN A 141 -8.09 24.13 -11.93
CA ASN A 141 -8.92 23.47 -10.94
C ASN A 141 -8.13 23.01 -9.72
N LYS A 142 -6.88 22.55 -9.89
CA LYS A 142 -5.98 22.25 -8.76
C LYS A 142 -5.73 23.49 -7.90
N LYS A 143 -5.46 24.65 -8.52
CA LYS A 143 -5.27 25.92 -7.81
C LYS A 143 -6.54 26.38 -7.07
N ASN A 144 -7.70 26.28 -7.73
CA ASN A 144 -8.99 26.61 -7.12
C ASN A 144 -9.26 25.72 -5.90
N LEU A 145 -9.01 24.42 -5.99
CA LEU A 145 -9.17 23.49 -4.87
C LEU A 145 -8.20 23.82 -3.71
N ASN A 146 -6.93 24.12 -4.00
CA ASN A 146 -5.98 24.52 -2.96
C ASN A 146 -6.45 25.75 -2.19
N SER A 147 -6.85 26.80 -2.90
CA SER A 147 -7.37 28.04 -2.29
C SER A 147 -8.64 27.79 -1.48
N PHE A 148 -9.53 26.90 -1.96
CA PHE A 148 -10.72 26.51 -1.23
C PHE A 148 -10.40 25.78 0.06
N ILE A 149 -9.47 24.82 0.05
CA ILE A 149 -9.05 24.07 1.25
C ILE A 149 -8.47 25.02 2.32
N GLU A 150 -7.64 25.98 1.93
CA GLU A 150 -7.05 26.97 2.84
C GLU A 150 -8.09 27.87 3.52
N THR A 151 -9.22 28.11 2.85
CA THR A 151 -10.28 29.01 3.31
C THR A 151 -11.51 28.29 3.83
N LEU A 152 -11.53 26.95 3.80
CA LEU A 152 -12.71 26.12 4.02
C LEU A 152 -13.44 26.43 5.34
N PHE A 153 -12.68 26.63 6.42
CA PHE A 153 -13.22 26.84 7.76
C PHE A 153 -13.31 28.33 8.16
N THR A 154 -12.91 29.25 7.28
CA THR A 154 -12.92 30.69 7.57
C THR A 154 -13.91 31.44 6.68
N LYS A 155 -13.76 31.33 5.35
CA LYS A 155 -14.63 31.97 4.35
C LYS A 155 -14.60 31.18 3.03
N PRO A 156 -15.27 30.02 2.97
CA PRO A 156 -15.24 29.17 1.78
C PRO A 156 -15.93 29.86 0.60
N ASP A 157 -15.32 29.76 -0.59
CA ASP A 157 -15.91 30.18 -1.86
C ASP A 157 -16.17 28.97 -2.75
N PHE A 158 -17.43 28.54 -2.80
CA PHE A 158 -17.85 27.41 -3.62
C PHE A 158 -17.99 27.74 -5.11
N SER A 159 -17.98 29.02 -5.50
CA SER A 159 -18.21 29.42 -6.89
C SER A 159 -17.13 28.92 -7.87
N LYS A 160 -15.94 28.62 -7.35
CA LYS A 160 -14.79 28.13 -8.12
C LYS A 160 -14.58 26.60 -8.02
N ILE A 161 -15.45 25.90 -7.31
CA ILE A 161 -15.44 24.44 -7.16
C ILE A 161 -16.58 23.89 -8.02
N ASN A 162 -16.29 23.71 -9.32
CA ASN A 162 -17.26 23.24 -10.30
C ASN A 162 -16.60 22.28 -11.29
N PHE A 163 -16.19 21.12 -10.78
CA PHE A 163 -15.56 20.04 -11.54
C PHE A 163 -16.29 18.73 -11.34
#